data_AF-A0A8T7FNH7-F1
#
_entry.id   AF-A0A8T7FNH7-F1
#
_cell.length_a   1.000
_cell.length_b   1.000
_cell.length_c   1.000
_cell.angle_alpha   90.00
_cell.angle_beta   90.00
_cell.angle_gamma   90.00
#
_symmetry.space_group_name_H-M   'P 1'
#
loop_
_entity.id
_entity.type
_entity.pdbx_description
1 polymer ?
#
loop_
_entity_poly.entity_id
_entity_poly.type
_entity_poly.pdbx_seq_one_letter_code
_entity_poly.pdbx_strand_id
1 'polypeptide(L)'
;MLAATLQACNEDDLCAESMGGGDAVAAYDQLAQALKQSPIPFDFPRPSGQFEERTFTFSDLESSAASYLYSEGSRMIFLRALAAYSRSKDIVPMARILYDAFSLDPETLAAIPDPTYSDAVYYAVECEDYAYFSGAPEERADAYLRAGDELDASLPHFSSIFYGDLPCVFWSLKIPTPRAPLR
;
A
#
# COMPACT_ATOMS: atom_id res chain seq x y z
N MET A 1 -8.19 -4.28 -11.14
CA MET A 1 -7.08 -3.67 -11.91
C MET A 1 -5.83 -4.55 -11.88
N LEU A 2 -5.38 -5.03 -10.71
CA LEU A 2 -4.23 -5.94 -10.59
C LEU A 2 -4.33 -7.18 -11.49
N ALA A 3 -5.38 -7.98 -11.33
CA ALA A 3 -5.57 -9.21 -12.11
C ALA A 3 -5.48 -8.97 -13.63
N ALA A 4 -6.12 -7.91 -14.12
CA ALA A 4 -6.05 -7.54 -15.54
C ALA A 4 -4.63 -7.15 -15.99
N THR A 5 -3.87 -6.42 -15.16
CA THR A 5 -2.46 -6.08 -15.45
C THR A 5 -1.58 -7.33 -15.52
N LEU A 6 -1.76 -8.27 -14.59
CA LEU A 6 -0.99 -9.52 -14.55
C LEU A 6 -1.36 -10.44 -15.72
N GLN A 7 -2.66 -10.57 -16.03
CA GLN A 7 -3.14 -11.33 -17.18
C GLN A 7 -2.64 -10.74 -18.51
N ALA A 8 -2.65 -9.41 -18.66
CA ALA A 8 -2.10 -8.75 -19.84
C ALA A 8 -0.60 -9.03 -20.01
N CYS A 9 0.17 -9.15 -18.91
CA CYS A 9 1.56 -9.59 -18.98
C CYS A 9 1.70 -11.04 -19.45
N ASN A 10 0.79 -11.93 -19.04
CA ASN A 10 0.80 -13.32 -19.50
C ASN A 10 0.44 -13.47 -20.98
N GLU A 11 -0.36 -12.55 -21.51
CA GLU A 11 -0.74 -12.50 -22.93
C GLU A 11 0.35 -11.89 -23.83
N ASP A 12 1.37 -11.25 -23.25
CA ASP A 12 2.52 -10.69 -23.94
C ASP A 12 3.76 -11.57 -23.77
N ASP A 13 4.25 -12.14 -24.87
CA ASP A 13 5.37 -13.09 -24.85
C ASP A 13 6.64 -12.52 -24.19
N LEU A 14 6.95 -11.23 -24.39
CA LEU A 14 8.14 -10.60 -23.81
C LEU A 14 7.99 -10.36 -22.32
N CYS A 15 6.78 -10.02 -21.87
CA CYS A 15 6.49 -9.85 -20.45
C CYS A 15 6.49 -11.20 -19.72
N ALA A 16 5.84 -12.22 -20.28
CA ALA A 16 5.86 -13.58 -19.75
C ALA A 16 7.28 -14.17 -19.69
N GLU A 17 8.09 -13.99 -20.74
CA GLU A 17 9.51 -14.39 -20.73
C GLU A 17 10.26 -13.65 -19.61
N SER A 18 10.03 -12.34 -19.46
CA SER A 18 10.61 -11.54 -18.39
C SER A 18 10.24 -12.08 -17.00
N MET A 19 9.07 -12.68 -16.79
CA MET A 19 8.73 -13.32 -15.51
C MET A 19 9.56 -14.57 -15.17
N GLY A 20 10.55 -14.93 -16.00
CA GLY A 20 11.38 -16.12 -15.85
C GLY A 20 10.83 -17.34 -16.59
N GLY A 21 10.14 -17.09 -17.72
CA GLY A 21 9.37 -18.11 -18.45
C GLY A 21 8.08 -18.51 -17.71
N GLY A 22 7.50 -17.57 -16.97
CA GLY A 22 6.49 -17.83 -15.95
C GLY A 22 5.21 -17.02 -16.10
N ASP A 23 4.28 -17.30 -15.19
CA ASP A 23 2.97 -16.66 -15.05
C ASP A 23 3.06 -15.51 -14.03
N ALA A 24 2.76 -14.29 -14.45
CA ALA A 24 2.76 -13.09 -13.62
C ALA A 24 1.75 -13.16 -12.46
N VAL A 25 0.61 -13.82 -12.65
CA VAL A 25 -0.37 -14.08 -11.57
C VAL A 25 0.27 -14.99 -10.53
N ALA A 26 0.87 -16.10 -10.96
CA ALA A 26 1.56 -17.02 -10.05
C ALA A 26 2.74 -16.34 -9.34
N ALA A 27 3.49 -15.47 -10.02
CA ALA A 27 4.59 -14.73 -9.40
C ALA A 27 4.11 -13.79 -8.29
N TYR A 28 3.01 -13.05 -8.54
CA TYR A 28 2.41 -12.18 -7.52
C TYR A 28 1.88 -13.00 -6.34
N ASP A 29 1.13 -14.07 -6.61
CA ASP A 29 0.54 -14.93 -5.57
C ASP A 29 1.62 -15.59 -4.70
N GLN A 30 2.73 -16.03 -5.29
CA GLN A 30 3.86 -16.57 -4.54
C GLN A 30 4.48 -15.54 -3.60
N LEU A 31 4.70 -14.30 -4.08
CA LEU A 31 5.23 -13.21 -3.25
C LEU A 31 4.24 -12.86 -2.13
N ALA A 32 2.97 -12.71 -2.46
CA ALA A 32 1.90 -12.41 -1.50
C ALA A 32 1.80 -13.49 -0.41
N GLN A 33 1.83 -14.77 -0.79
CA GLN A 33 1.78 -15.89 0.15
C GLN A 33 3.01 -15.91 1.07
N ALA A 34 4.21 -15.66 0.54
CA ALA A 34 5.41 -15.58 1.36
C ALA A 34 5.31 -14.45 2.40
N LEU A 35 4.86 -13.27 1.98
CA LEU A 35 4.72 -12.10 2.85
C LEU A 35 3.60 -12.23 3.89
N LYS A 36 2.53 -12.97 3.59
CA LYS A 36 1.47 -13.33 4.56
C LYS A 36 1.99 -14.26 5.67
N GLN A 37 3.05 -15.03 5.41
CA GLN A 37 3.67 -15.89 6.43
C GLN A 37 4.67 -15.14 7.29
N SER A 38 5.53 -14.33 6.67
CA SER A 38 6.53 -13.53 7.36
C SER A 38 7.00 -12.38 6.47
N PRO A 39 7.34 -11.22 7.05
CA PRO A 39 8.11 -10.22 6.35
C PRO A 39 9.41 -10.77 5.78
N ILE A 40 9.84 -10.25 4.63
CA ILE A 40 11.08 -10.63 3.93
C ILE A 40 12.18 -9.63 4.31
N PRO A 41 13.26 -10.06 5.00
CA PRO A 41 14.44 -9.22 5.20
C PRO A 41 15.27 -9.14 3.91
N PHE A 42 15.93 -8.01 3.67
CA PHE A 42 16.77 -7.80 2.49
C PHE A 42 17.78 -6.66 2.70
N ASP A 43 18.91 -6.72 1.98
CA ASP A 43 19.89 -5.64 1.96
C ASP A 43 19.51 -4.56 0.95
N PHE A 44 19.08 -3.40 1.41
CA PHE A 44 18.74 -2.28 0.54
C PHE A 44 19.97 -1.42 0.23
N PRO A 45 20.29 -1.19 -1.06
CA PRO A 45 21.36 -0.28 -1.44
C PRO A 45 20.93 1.18 -1.26
N ARG A 46 21.55 1.87 -0.32
CA ARG A 46 21.30 3.29 -0.03
C ARG A 46 21.99 4.21 -1.04
N PRO A 47 21.45 5.42 -1.28
CA PRO A 47 22.12 6.46 -2.07
C PRO A 47 23.56 6.76 -1.66
N SER A 48 23.89 6.65 -0.37
CA SER A 48 25.26 6.80 0.16
C SER A 48 26.24 5.71 -0.30
N GLY A 49 25.77 4.67 -0.99
CA GLY A 49 26.57 3.53 -1.45
C GLY A 49 26.74 2.43 -0.40
N GLN A 50 26.15 2.60 0.79
CA GLN A 50 26.10 1.56 1.83
C GLN A 50 24.87 0.67 1.66
N PHE A 51 24.91 -0.52 2.24
CA PHE A 51 23.74 -1.37 2.39
C PHE A 51 23.15 -1.22 3.80
N GLU A 52 21.84 -1.32 3.89
CA GLU A 52 21.09 -1.36 5.14
C GLU A 52 20.11 -2.53 5.11
N GLU A 53 20.09 -3.32 6.18
CA GLU A 53 19.11 -4.40 6.33
C GLU A 53 17.72 -3.79 6.54
N ARG A 54 16.78 -4.15 5.68
CA ARG A 54 15.39 -3.69 5.70
C ARG A 54 14.44 -4.86 5.63
N THR A 55 13.17 -4.58 5.88
CA THR A 55 12.10 -5.56 5.85
C THR A 55 11.02 -5.12 4.89
N PHE A 56 10.49 -6.04 4.10
CA PHE A 56 9.35 -5.84 3.22
C PHE A 56 8.18 -6.71 3.69
N THR A 57 6.99 -6.14 3.81
CA THR A 57 5.81 -6.76 4.42
C THR A 57 4.70 -7.00 3.40
N PHE A 58 3.64 -7.71 3.81
CA PHE A 58 2.48 -7.92 2.95
C PHE A 58 1.75 -6.60 2.63
N SER A 59 1.56 -5.73 3.62
CA SER A 59 0.98 -4.40 3.39
C SER A 59 1.83 -3.56 2.44
N ASP A 60 3.15 -3.69 2.47
CA ASP A 60 4.03 -2.97 1.54
C ASP A 60 3.79 -3.39 0.09
N LEU A 61 3.55 -4.69 -0.17
CA LEU A 61 3.18 -5.19 -1.49
C LEU A 61 1.85 -4.59 -1.94
N GLU A 62 0.85 -4.60 -1.06
CA GLU A 62 -0.49 -4.10 -1.39
C GLU A 62 -0.49 -2.60 -1.63
N SER A 63 0.20 -1.81 -0.80
CA SER A 63 0.37 -0.37 -1.01
C SER A 63 1.12 -0.06 -2.30
N SER A 64 2.20 -0.78 -2.57
CA SER A 64 2.99 -0.63 -3.80
C SER A 64 2.14 -0.92 -5.04
N ALA A 65 1.41 -2.04 -5.03
CA ALA A 65 0.51 -2.41 -6.12
C ALA A 65 -0.63 -1.40 -6.26
N ALA A 66 -1.29 -0.99 -5.18
CA ALA A 66 -2.39 -0.03 -5.23
C ALA A 66 -1.95 1.30 -5.88
N SER A 67 -0.78 1.84 -5.49
CA SER A 67 -0.26 3.09 -6.03
C SER A 67 0.18 2.97 -7.48
N TYR A 68 0.83 1.85 -7.86
CA TYR A 68 1.42 1.72 -9.19
C TYR A 68 0.48 1.11 -10.24
N LEU A 69 -0.74 0.72 -9.89
CA LEU A 69 -1.73 0.24 -10.86
C LEU A 69 -2.49 1.37 -11.58
N TYR A 70 -2.35 2.62 -11.13
CA TYR A 70 -3.16 3.75 -11.60
C TYR A 70 -2.89 4.13 -13.08
N SER A 71 -1.63 4.16 -13.49
CA SER A 71 -1.23 4.56 -14.85
C SER A 71 -0.63 3.40 -15.65
N GLU A 72 -0.64 3.46 -16.98
CA GLU A 72 0.03 2.46 -17.82
C GLU A 72 1.54 2.39 -17.56
N GLY A 73 2.20 3.55 -17.45
CA GLY A 73 3.64 3.61 -17.17
C GLY A 73 4.00 3.00 -15.80
N SER A 74 3.22 3.31 -14.76
CA SER A 74 3.43 2.75 -13.43
C SER A 74 3.19 1.24 -13.39
N ARG A 75 2.18 0.75 -14.12
CA ARG A 75 1.90 -0.70 -14.24
C ARG A 75 3.07 -1.47 -14.83
N MET A 76 3.71 -0.91 -15.86
CA MET A 76 4.92 -1.48 -16.45
C MET A 76 6.08 -1.56 -15.43
N ILE A 77 6.27 -0.51 -14.61
CA ILE A 77 7.32 -0.50 -13.58
C ILE A 77 7.04 -1.56 -12.51
N PHE A 78 5.78 -1.68 -12.07
CA PHE A 78 5.35 -2.72 -11.15
C PHE A 78 5.61 -4.13 -11.68
N LEU A 79 5.25 -4.41 -12.94
CA LEU A 79 5.53 -5.70 -13.58
C LEU A 79 7.02 -6.01 -13.66
N ARG A 80 7.87 -5.00 -13.93
CA ARG A 80 9.34 -5.18 -13.92
C ARG A 80 9.88 -5.51 -12.53
N ALA A 81 9.35 -4.86 -11.49
CA ALA A 81 9.72 -5.18 -10.11
C ALA A 81 9.29 -6.59 -9.72
N LEU A 82 8.08 -6.99 -10.09
CA LEU A 82 7.59 -8.35 -9.88
C LEU A 82 8.45 -9.39 -10.63
N ALA A 83 8.84 -9.10 -11.87
CA ALA A 83 9.71 -9.96 -12.65
C ALA A 83 11.11 -10.12 -12.04
N ALA A 84 11.67 -9.07 -11.43
CA ALA A 84 12.93 -9.15 -10.69
C ALA A 84 12.81 -10.12 -9.49
N TYR A 85 11.71 -10.01 -8.73
CA TYR A 85 11.44 -10.95 -7.65
C TYR A 85 11.22 -12.39 -8.18
N SER A 86 10.45 -12.56 -9.26
CA SER A 86 10.17 -13.87 -9.83
C SER A 86 11.45 -14.63 -10.22
N ARG A 87 12.39 -13.93 -10.88
CA ARG A 87 13.63 -14.54 -11.39
C ARG A 87 14.69 -14.78 -10.33
N SER A 88 14.87 -13.84 -9.40
CA SER A 88 16.03 -13.86 -8.49
C SER A 88 15.69 -13.58 -7.04
N LYS A 89 14.41 -13.50 -6.69
CA LYS A 89 13.92 -13.10 -5.35
C LYS A 89 14.44 -11.72 -4.91
N ASP A 90 14.81 -10.89 -5.88
CA ASP A 90 15.23 -9.51 -5.62
C ASP A 90 14.01 -8.64 -5.32
N ILE A 91 13.87 -8.24 -4.05
CA ILE A 91 12.76 -7.40 -3.58
C ILE A 91 13.08 -5.90 -3.67
N VAL A 92 14.33 -5.52 -3.93
CA VAL A 92 14.77 -4.10 -3.94
C VAL A 92 13.94 -3.25 -4.91
N PRO A 93 13.62 -3.71 -6.15
CA PRO A 93 12.76 -2.93 -7.04
C PRO A 93 11.36 -2.69 -6.47
N MET A 94 10.78 -3.66 -5.77
CA MET A 94 9.47 -3.50 -5.13
C MET A 94 9.54 -2.54 -3.94
N ALA A 95 10.60 -2.60 -3.14
CA ALA A 95 10.83 -1.64 -2.05
C ALA A 95 11.01 -0.20 -2.57
N ARG A 96 11.62 -0.01 -3.74
CA ARG A 96 11.73 1.33 -4.36
C ARG A 96 10.37 1.87 -4.78
N ILE A 97 9.48 1.01 -5.28
CA ILE A 97 8.09 1.37 -5.59
C ILE A 97 7.38 1.85 -4.32
N LEU A 98 7.53 1.12 -3.21
CA LEU A 98 6.94 1.51 -1.92
C LEU A 98 7.42 2.89 -1.47
N TYR A 99 8.73 3.14 -1.53
CA TYR A 99 9.29 4.41 -1.07
C TYR A 99 8.86 5.57 -1.95
N ASP A 100 8.74 5.37 -3.25
CA ASP A 100 8.15 6.36 -4.14
C ASP A 100 6.66 6.58 -3.83
N ALA A 101 5.89 5.51 -3.63
CA ALA A 101 4.46 5.59 -3.31
C ALA A 101 4.15 6.37 -2.02
N PHE A 102 5.08 6.36 -1.06
CA PHE A 102 4.96 7.08 0.20
C PHE A 102 5.85 8.32 0.30
N SER A 103 6.48 8.74 -0.81
CA SER A 103 7.41 9.88 -0.84
C SER A 103 8.49 9.79 0.25
N LEU A 104 9.08 8.62 0.47
CA LEU A 104 10.11 8.39 1.48
C LEU A 104 11.51 8.62 0.91
N ASP A 105 12.37 9.26 1.68
CA ASP A 105 13.80 9.32 1.40
C ASP A 105 14.41 7.92 1.53
N PRO A 106 14.96 7.33 0.45
CA PRO A 106 15.53 5.98 0.51
C PRO A 106 16.80 5.89 1.36
N GLU A 107 17.45 6.99 1.73
CA GLU A 107 18.60 6.99 2.65
C GLU A 107 18.15 6.85 4.11
N THR A 108 17.07 7.55 4.49
CA THR A 108 16.67 7.74 5.91
C THR A 108 15.31 7.15 6.28
N LEU A 109 14.49 6.80 5.29
CA LEU A 109 13.07 6.46 5.39
C LEU A 109 12.18 7.58 5.97
N ALA A 110 12.71 8.80 6.08
CA ALA A 110 11.89 9.95 6.44
C ALA A 110 10.94 10.31 5.30
N ALA A 111 9.69 10.64 5.63
CA ALA A 111 8.75 11.18 4.67
C ALA A 111 9.24 12.54 4.15
N ILE A 112 9.22 12.71 2.84
CA ILE A 112 9.51 13.96 2.15
C ILE A 112 8.20 14.76 2.11
N PRO A 113 8.12 15.94 2.75
CA PRO A 113 6.89 16.73 2.76
C PRO A 113 6.50 17.18 1.35
N ASP A 114 5.27 16.88 0.94
CA ASP A 114 4.65 17.48 -0.24
C ASP A 114 3.91 18.76 0.17
N PRO A 115 4.39 19.95 -0.22
CA PRO A 115 3.72 21.22 0.15
C PRO A 115 2.35 21.40 -0.52
N THR A 116 1.99 20.56 -1.49
CA THR A 116 0.70 20.60 -2.20
C THR A 116 -0.33 19.63 -1.62
N TYR A 117 0.09 18.73 -0.73
CA TYR A 117 -0.76 17.76 -0.05
C TYR A 117 -0.81 18.02 1.47
N SER A 118 -1.92 17.67 2.11
CA SER A 118 -2.05 17.79 3.56
C SER A 118 -2.88 16.65 4.11
N ASP A 119 -2.24 15.74 4.85
CA ASP A 119 -2.93 14.64 5.57
C ASP A 119 -4.01 15.18 6.51
N ALA A 120 -3.73 16.32 7.17
CA ALA A 120 -4.68 16.95 8.07
C ALA A 120 -5.95 17.40 7.34
N VAL A 121 -5.83 17.97 6.14
CA VAL A 121 -6.99 18.34 5.33
C VAL A 121 -7.68 17.11 4.75
N TYR A 122 -6.90 16.13 4.26
CA TYR A 122 -7.43 14.86 3.76
C TYR A 122 -8.33 14.19 4.80
N TYR A 123 -7.81 13.93 6.00
CA TYR A 123 -8.61 13.30 7.07
C TYR A 123 -9.70 14.22 7.61
N ALA A 124 -9.52 15.55 7.63
CA ALA A 124 -10.59 16.45 8.02
C ALA A 124 -11.79 16.44 7.04
N VAL A 125 -11.56 16.15 5.76
CA VAL A 125 -12.65 15.94 4.80
C VAL A 125 -13.18 14.52 4.92
N GLU A 126 -12.31 13.51 4.78
CA GLU A 126 -12.67 12.10 4.78
C GLU A 126 -13.47 11.69 6.03
N CYS A 127 -13.00 12.09 7.21
CA CYS A 127 -13.62 11.71 8.47
C CYS A 127 -14.87 12.54 8.85
N GLU A 128 -15.12 13.65 8.17
CA GLU A 128 -16.37 14.43 8.32
C GLU A 128 -17.44 14.00 7.31
N ASP A 129 -17.04 13.64 6.09
CA ASP A 129 -17.95 13.21 5.01
C ASP A 129 -18.47 11.79 5.25
N TYR A 130 -17.69 10.92 5.88
CA TYR A 130 -18.06 9.53 6.15
C TYR A 130 -18.11 9.20 7.65
N ALA A 131 -19.25 8.67 8.09
CA ALA A 131 -19.41 8.16 9.44
C ALA A 131 -19.02 6.68 9.52
N TYR A 132 -17.94 6.39 10.23
CA TYR A 132 -17.47 5.03 10.49
C TYR A 132 -18.06 4.49 11.79
N PHE A 133 -19.08 3.63 11.68
CA PHE A 133 -19.78 3.00 12.81
C PHE A 133 -20.38 4.02 13.81
N SER A 134 -20.99 3.53 14.90
CA SER A 134 -21.60 4.38 15.94
C SER A 134 -21.21 3.89 17.33
N GLY A 135 -21.26 4.78 18.33
CA GLY A 135 -20.87 4.48 19.71
C GLY A 135 -19.64 5.25 20.16
N ALA A 136 -19.05 4.84 21.27
CA ALA A 136 -17.78 5.38 21.76
C ALA A 136 -16.64 5.10 20.74
N PRO A 137 -15.55 5.90 20.72
CA PRO A 137 -14.43 5.68 19.80
C PRO A 137 -13.88 4.24 19.81
N GLU A 138 -13.75 3.64 20.98
CA GLU A 138 -13.27 2.27 21.15
C GLU A 138 -14.26 1.24 20.57
N GLU A 139 -15.57 1.46 20.76
CA GLU A 139 -16.62 0.60 20.18
C GLU A 139 -16.62 0.69 18.64
N ARG A 140 -16.38 1.90 18.10
CA ARG A 140 -16.24 2.12 16.65
C ARG A 140 -14.99 1.43 16.11
N ALA A 141 -13.86 1.54 16.79
CA ALA A 141 -12.61 0.87 16.41
C ALA A 141 -12.78 -0.65 16.41
N ASP A 142 -13.37 -1.24 17.45
CA ASP A 142 -13.65 -2.67 17.51
C ASP A 142 -14.57 -3.14 16.37
N ALA A 143 -15.61 -2.36 16.07
CA ALA A 143 -16.52 -2.67 14.97
C ALA A 143 -15.82 -2.58 13.60
N TYR A 144 -14.94 -1.59 13.43
CA TYR A 144 -14.16 -1.39 12.22
C TYR A 144 -13.17 -2.52 11.98
N LEU A 145 -12.40 -2.92 13.01
CA LEU A 145 -11.48 -4.05 12.91
C LEU A 145 -12.21 -5.36 12.59
N ARG A 146 -13.37 -5.61 13.20
CA ARG A 146 -14.20 -6.78 12.86
C ARG A 146 -14.73 -6.77 11.43
N ALA A 147 -15.03 -5.60 10.86
CA ALA A 147 -15.39 -5.49 9.45
C ALA A 147 -14.19 -5.80 8.55
N GLY A 148 -12.98 -5.44 8.99
CA GLY A 148 -11.71 -5.85 8.38
C GLY A 148 -11.54 -7.36 8.30
N ASP A 149 -11.89 -8.10 9.37
CA ASP A 149 -11.79 -9.58 9.39
C ASP A 149 -12.58 -10.25 8.24
N GLU A 150 -13.77 -9.73 7.91
CA GLU A 150 -14.59 -10.24 6.80
C GLU A 150 -13.94 -9.95 5.44
N LEU A 151 -13.31 -8.79 5.29
CA LEU A 151 -12.59 -8.42 4.08
C LEU A 151 -11.31 -9.24 3.91
N ASP A 152 -10.54 -9.43 4.99
CA ASP A 152 -9.34 -10.27 5.01
C ASP A 152 -9.66 -11.72 4.63
N ALA A 153 -10.85 -12.20 4.99
CA ALA A 153 -11.32 -13.54 4.61
C ALA A 153 -11.85 -13.65 3.17
N SER A 154 -12.38 -12.56 2.60
CA SER A 154 -13.12 -12.60 1.32
C SER A 154 -12.37 -12.01 0.13
N LEU A 155 -11.43 -11.08 0.37
CA LEU A 155 -10.66 -10.44 -0.67
C LEU A 155 -9.32 -11.16 -0.90
N PRO A 156 -8.98 -11.54 -2.14
CA PRO A 156 -7.70 -12.18 -2.42
C PRO A 156 -6.52 -11.19 -2.27
N HIS A 157 -6.78 -9.90 -2.51
CA HIS A 157 -5.80 -8.81 -2.52
C HIS A 157 -6.43 -7.50 -2.04
N PHE A 158 -5.58 -6.59 -1.59
CA PHE A 158 -5.85 -5.22 -1.14
C PHE A 158 -6.70 -5.10 0.13
N SER A 159 -6.77 -6.14 0.95
CA SER A 159 -7.50 -6.04 2.21
C SER A 159 -6.79 -5.10 3.19
N SER A 160 -5.47 -4.94 3.11
CA SER A 160 -4.72 -4.01 3.99
C SER A 160 -5.08 -2.56 3.74
N ILE A 161 -5.55 -2.21 2.54
CA ILE A 161 -5.93 -0.84 2.16
C ILE A 161 -7.16 -0.39 2.95
N PHE A 162 -8.04 -1.32 3.32
CA PHE A 162 -9.21 -1.03 4.15
C PHE A 162 -8.82 -0.24 5.38
N TYR A 163 -7.74 -0.62 6.07
CA TYR A 163 -7.35 -0.03 7.35
C TYR A 163 -6.78 1.40 7.26
N GLY A 164 -6.69 1.99 6.07
CA GLY A 164 -6.25 3.38 5.87
C GLY A 164 -7.12 4.40 6.59
N ASP A 165 -8.43 4.13 6.71
CA ASP A 165 -9.39 5.05 7.33
C ASP A 165 -9.59 4.82 8.83
N LEU A 166 -8.79 3.94 9.44
CA LEU A 166 -8.84 3.70 10.89
C LEU A 166 -8.74 5.01 11.72
N PRO A 167 -7.96 6.05 11.35
CA PRO A 167 -7.98 7.32 12.08
C PRO A 167 -9.37 7.95 12.19
N CYS A 168 -10.26 7.75 11.20
CA CYS A 168 -11.59 8.34 11.18
C CYS A 168 -12.53 7.78 12.26
N VAL A 169 -12.30 6.57 12.75
CA VAL A 169 -13.11 6.00 13.85
C VAL A 169 -12.89 6.75 15.18
N PHE A 170 -11.79 7.51 15.29
CA PHE A 170 -11.48 8.35 16.45
C PHE A 170 -11.81 9.82 16.21
N TRP A 171 -12.20 10.20 14.99
CA TRP A 171 -12.60 11.56 14.68
C TRP A 171 -13.88 11.92 15.47
N SER A 172 -13.83 13.04 16.18
CA SER A 172 -14.98 13.49 16.98
C SER A 172 -15.92 14.27 16.07
N LEU A 173 -17.12 13.75 15.84
CA LEU A 173 -18.23 14.50 15.23
C LEU A 173 -18.69 15.59 16.22
N LYS A 174 -17.90 16.65 16.41
CA LYS A 174 -18.33 17.80 17.19
C LYS A 174 -19.14 18.70 16.28
N ILE A 175 -20.44 18.75 16.55
CA ILE A 175 -21.32 19.84 16.11
C ILE A 175 -20.59 21.17 16.41
N PRO A 176 -20.43 22.08 15.45
CA PRO A 176 -19.69 23.31 15.65
C PRO A 176 -20.25 24.11 16.83
N THR A 177 -19.37 24.49 17.76
CA THR A 177 -19.72 25.46 18.81
C THR A 177 -20.08 26.79 18.12
N PRO A 178 -21.20 27.46 18.47
CA PRO A 178 -21.53 28.77 17.91
C PRO A 178 -20.37 29.74 18.11
N ARG A 179 -20.02 30.51 17.07
CA ARG A 179 -19.03 31.60 17.19
C ARG A 179 -19.44 32.50 18.36
N ALA A 180 -18.54 32.68 19.32
CA ALA A 180 -18.71 33.73 20.33
C ALA A 180 -18.80 35.09 19.60
N PRO A 181 -19.75 35.97 19.98
CA PRO A 181 -19.82 37.30 19.39
C PRO A 181 -18.51 38.05 19.65
N LEU A 182 -18.01 38.73 18.62
CA LEU A 182 -16.86 39.63 18.72
C LEU A 182 -17.18 40.67 19.80
N ARG A 183 -16.30 40.81 20.80
CA ARG A 183 -16.35 41.88 21.80
C ARG A 183 -15.73 43.15 21.23
#